data_AF-A0A942EVB8-F1
#
_entry.id   AF-A0A942EVB8-F1
#
_cell.length_a   1.000
_cell.length_b   1.000
_cell.length_c   1.000
_cell.angle_alpha   90.00
_cell.angle_beta   90.00
_cell.angle_gamma   90.00
#
_symmetry.space_group_name_H-M   'P 1'
#
loop_
_entity.id
_entity.type
_entity.pdbx_description
1 polymer ?
#
loop_
_entity_poly.entity_id
_entity_poly.type
_entity_poly.pdbx_seq_one_letter_code
_entity_poly.pdbx_strand_id
1 'polypeptide(L)'
;MRLYKILIAVLLFIAVERFCHRQTEGFRLSNVQENLPPHPEWEIPSLSSEDTQHIDQLLDQPFFFFDAGFQSYVFISKDRQTILKLFKHHHLRSLPWLTSLPLPERLRNYCSQYADKRYRRFLRTFSSCTTAYTAFKEKTGLLYVHINPTDCWKKKLTILDKIGIAHTLDLDTTQFVLQKKAERVDLQLETLMRCGEDKKAKECLSSIIDLLVEQGRQGLLNTDATIRKNMGFIDQTAIIIDTGALQKHVSMLPDDLIKKQILKSSLPFRKWLKKHHPSLVPHFEKEIENSTQSHPFLEV
;
A
#
# COMPACT_ATOMS: atom_id res chain seq x y z
N MET A 1 25.53 26.27 35.57
CA MET A 1 24.40 27.06 35.04
C MET A 1 24.23 27.01 33.50
N ARG A 2 25.26 26.70 32.69
CA ARG A 2 25.14 26.65 31.20
C ARG A 2 24.71 25.28 30.64
N LEU A 3 25.14 24.17 31.27
CA LEU A 3 24.82 22.81 30.81
C LEU A 3 23.32 22.47 30.85
N TYR A 4 22.60 22.85 31.90
CA TYR A 4 21.15 22.57 31.97
C TYR A 4 20.37 23.34 30.89
N LYS A 5 20.79 24.56 30.53
CA LYS A 5 20.13 25.35 29.47
C LYS A 5 20.31 24.68 28.10
N ILE A 6 21.50 24.15 27.83
CA ILE A 6 21.79 23.38 26.61
C ILE A 6 20.94 22.10 26.58
N LEU A 7 20.90 21.36 27.69
CA LEU A 7 20.08 20.15 27.78
C LEU A 7 18.59 20.45 27.55
N ILE A 8 18.05 21.51 28.17
CA ILE A 8 16.68 21.94 27.95
C ILE A 8 16.45 22.32 26.48
N ALA A 9 17.36 23.07 25.86
CA ALA A 9 17.25 23.43 24.45
C ALA A 9 17.23 22.20 23.52
N VAL A 10 18.08 21.21 23.78
CA VAL A 10 18.09 19.94 23.03
C VAL A 10 16.79 19.17 23.23
N LEU A 11 16.30 19.07 24.46
CA LEU A 11 15.02 18.40 24.76
C LEU A 11 13.84 19.12 24.11
N LEU A 12 13.81 20.45 24.13
CA LEU A 12 12.79 21.25 23.45
C LEU A 12 12.86 21.06 21.94
N PHE A 13 14.05 21.04 21.35
CA PHE A 13 14.21 20.79 19.93
C PHE A 13 13.66 19.40 19.53
N ILE A 14 13.99 18.36 20.30
CA ILE A 14 13.44 17.01 20.09
C ILE A 14 11.92 16.99 20.27
N ALA A 15 11.39 17.70 21.27
CA ALA A 15 9.95 17.78 21.52
C ALA A 15 9.21 18.46 20.35
N VAL A 16 9.74 19.58 19.85
CA VAL A 16 9.19 20.30 18.69
C VAL A 16 9.29 19.44 17.43
N GLU A 17 10.42 18.79 17.18
CA GLU A 17 10.58 17.89 16.03
C GLU A 17 9.54 16.76 16.07
N ARG A 18 9.40 16.08 17.20
CA ARG A 18 8.40 15.00 17.37
C ARG A 18 6.98 15.50 17.26
N PHE A 19 6.70 16.69 17.78
CA PHE A 19 5.40 17.34 17.64
C PHE A 19 5.09 17.57 16.16
N CYS A 20 6.00 18.24 15.43
CA CYS A 20 5.85 18.49 14.00
C CYS A 20 5.68 17.19 13.21
N HIS A 21 6.52 16.18 13.47
CA HIS A 21 6.40 14.87 12.83
C HIS A 21 5.03 14.22 13.09
N ARG A 22 4.48 14.34 14.30
CA ARG A 22 3.15 13.80 14.62
C ARG A 22 2.03 14.57 13.92
N GLN A 23 2.15 15.88 13.82
CA GLN A 23 1.14 16.72 13.16
C GLN A 23 1.11 16.51 11.64
N THR A 24 2.25 16.24 11.01
CA THR A 24 2.35 16.05 9.55
C THR A 24 2.47 14.59 9.11
N GLU A 25 2.60 13.66 10.06
CA GLU A 25 3.00 12.25 9.83
C GLU A 25 4.30 12.11 9.03
N GLY A 26 5.18 13.10 9.18
CA GLY A 26 6.45 13.17 8.46
C GLY A 26 6.31 13.55 6.98
N PHE A 27 5.11 13.91 6.50
CA PHE A 27 4.94 14.37 5.12
C PHE A 27 5.77 15.63 4.86
N ARG A 28 6.48 15.60 3.73
CA ARG A 28 7.22 16.72 3.14
C ARG A 28 7.20 16.53 1.64
N LEU A 29 7.09 17.62 0.88
CA LEU A 29 7.09 17.57 -0.58
C LEU A 29 8.37 16.91 -1.13
N SER A 30 9.52 17.24 -0.53
CA SER A 30 10.80 16.62 -0.89
C SER A 30 10.87 15.13 -0.59
N ASN A 31 9.97 14.55 0.21
CA ASN A 31 9.94 13.11 0.47
C ASN A 31 9.25 12.32 -0.65
N VAL A 32 8.50 12.99 -1.54
CA VAL A 32 7.75 12.37 -2.64
C VAL A 32 8.27 12.78 -4.03
N GLN A 33 9.12 13.80 -4.09
CA GLN A 33 9.78 14.24 -5.32
C GLN A 33 11.19 13.68 -5.38
N GLU A 34 11.43 12.78 -6.32
CA GLU A 34 12.75 12.23 -6.63
C GLU A 34 12.85 12.03 -8.14
N ASN A 35 13.99 12.38 -8.72
CA ASN A 35 14.23 12.16 -10.14
C ASN A 35 14.86 10.78 -10.30
N LEU A 36 14.01 9.76 -10.49
CA LEU A 36 14.47 8.41 -10.78
C LEU A 36 14.67 8.24 -12.29
N PRO A 37 15.71 7.51 -12.72
CA PRO A 37 15.85 7.14 -14.12
C PRO A 37 14.66 6.25 -14.53
N PRO A 38 14.24 6.30 -15.81
CA PRO A 38 13.20 5.40 -16.29
C PRO A 38 13.71 3.94 -16.29
N HIS A 39 12.82 3.02 -15.97
CA HIS A 39 13.08 1.59 -15.98
C HIS A 39 12.05 0.85 -16.84
N PRO A 40 12.47 0.05 -17.84
CA PRO A 40 11.54 -0.69 -18.69
C PRO A 40 10.63 -1.64 -17.91
N GLU A 41 11.10 -2.21 -16.79
CA GLU A 41 10.29 -3.10 -15.97
C GLU A 41 9.09 -2.43 -15.27
N TRP A 42 9.03 -1.10 -15.26
CA TRP A 42 7.92 -0.33 -14.67
C TRP A 42 6.98 0.25 -15.70
N GLU A 43 7.26 0.06 -16.99
CA GLU A 43 6.36 0.49 -18.05
C GLU A 43 5.02 -0.23 -17.93
N ILE A 44 3.96 0.55 -18.00
CA ILE A 44 2.59 0.05 -18.06
C ILE A 44 2.09 0.12 -19.52
N PRO A 45 1.09 -0.70 -19.88
CA PRO A 45 0.46 -0.59 -21.19
C PRO A 45 -0.05 0.84 -21.43
N SER A 46 0.12 1.33 -22.66
CA SER A 46 -0.42 2.62 -23.07
C SER A 46 -1.92 2.69 -22.79
N LEU A 47 -2.35 3.81 -22.22
CA LEU A 47 -3.76 4.05 -21.99
C LEU A 47 -4.50 4.25 -23.31
N SER A 48 -5.76 3.80 -23.36
CA SER A 48 -6.68 4.22 -24.40
C SER A 48 -6.95 5.73 -24.27
N SER A 49 -7.47 6.36 -25.33
CA SER A 49 -7.86 7.78 -25.25
C SER A 49 -8.93 8.02 -24.20
N GLU A 50 -9.87 7.08 -24.06
CA GLU A 50 -10.94 7.13 -23.06
C GLU A 50 -10.38 6.99 -21.64
N ASP A 51 -9.51 6.01 -21.39
CA ASP A 51 -8.84 5.86 -20.09
C ASP A 51 -8.00 7.09 -19.75
N THR A 52 -7.28 7.64 -20.72
CA THR A 52 -6.46 8.84 -20.52
C THR A 52 -7.33 10.01 -20.08
N GLN A 53 -8.44 10.26 -20.76
CA GLN A 53 -9.39 11.31 -20.40
C GLN A 53 -10.02 11.07 -19.02
N HIS A 54 -10.35 9.82 -18.70
CA HIS A 54 -10.90 9.48 -17.39
C HIS A 54 -9.90 9.75 -16.26
N ILE A 55 -8.64 9.32 -16.41
CA ILE A 55 -7.59 9.59 -15.43
C ILE A 55 -7.31 11.09 -15.31
N ASP A 56 -7.33 11.81 -16.43
CA ASP A 56 -7.16 13.26 -16.46
C ASP A 56 -8.22 13.98 -15.61
N GLN A 57 -9.48 13.57 -15.75
CA GLN A 57 -10.59 14.09 -14.93
C GLN A 57 -10.43 13.78 -13.44
N LEU A 58 -9.92 12.60 -13.08
CA LEU A 58 -9.65 12.25 -11.69
C LEU A 58 -8.56 13.13 -11.07
N LEU A 59 -7.63 13.62 -11.89
CA LEU A 59 -6.50 14.46 -11.48
C LEU A 59 -6.81 15.96 -11.50
N ASP A 60 -7.95 16.38 -12.03
CA ASP A 60 -8.39 17.80 -12.05
C ASP A 60 -8.96 18.29 -10.71
N GLN A 61 -9.09 17.40 -9.71
CA GLN A 61 -9.56 17.74 -8.37
C GLN A 61 -8.43 17.70 -7.33
N PRO A 62 -8.55 18.48 -6.23
CA PRO A 62 -7.56 18.41 -5.16
C PRO A 62 -7.69 17.11 -4.36
N PHE A 63 -6.56 16.68 -3.81
CA PHE A 63 -6.50 15.54 -2.88
C PHE A 63 -6.10 15.98 -1.48
N PHE A 64 -6.65 15.33 -0.47
CA PHE A 64 -6.46 15.67 0.94
C PHE A 64 -5.74 14.54 1.64
N PHE A 65 -4.79 14.84 2.52
CA PHE A 65 -4.09 13.82 3.29
C PHE A 65 -5.07 12.91 4.02
N PHE A 66 -4.90 11.61 3.84
CA PHE A 66 -5.79 10.59 4.38
C PHE A 66 -5.07 9.69 5.39
N ASP A 67 -3.88 9.20 5.04
CA ASP A 67 -3.10 8.29 5.90
C ASP A 67 -1.62 8.27 5.47
N ALA A 68 -0.75 7.65 6.28
CA ALA A 68 0.64 7.40 5.94
C ALA A 68 1.03 5.94 6.23
N GLY A 69 1.39 5.22 5.15
CA GLY A 69 1.98 3.90 5.24
C GLY A 69 3.50 3.93 5.39
N PHE A 70 4.13 2.75 5.39
CA PHE A 70 5.59 2.64 5.40
C PHE A 70 6.21 3.15 4.08
N GLN A 71 5.55 2.90 2.95
CA GLN A 71 6.12 3.15 1.62
C GLN A 71 5.49 4.33 0.89
N SER A 72 4.30 4.78 1.32
CA SER A 72 3.57 5.86 0.65
C SER A 72 2.83 6.75 1.63
N TYR A 73 2.63 8.00 1.23
CA TYR A 73 1.60 8.86 1.78
C TYR A 73 0.32 8.67 0.96
N VAL A 74 -0.81 8.65 1.63
CA VAL A 74 -2.11 8.35 1.04
C VAL A 74 -2.95 9.61 1.12
N PHE A 75 -3.48 10.03 -0.02
CA PHE A 75 -4.38 11.16 -0.14
C PHE A 75 -5.71 10.69 -0.74
N ILE A 76 -6.79 11.32 -0.33
CA ILE A 76 -8.15 11.03 -0.81
C ILE A 76 -8.64 12.21 -1.64
N SER A 77 -9.28 11.92 -2.77
CA SER A 77 -9.89 12.92 -3.65
C SER A 77 -11.00 13.70 -2.94
N LYS A 78 -11.35 14.88 -3.48
CA LYS A 78 -12.44 15.71 -2.97
C LYS A 78 -13.78 14.97 -2.91
N ASP A 79 -14.08 14.17 -3.93
CA ASP A 79 -15.29 13.32 -3.99
C ASP A 79 -15.25 12.08 -3.07
N ARG A 80 -14.11 11.81 -2.44
CA ARG A 80 -13.84 10.65 -1.57
C ARG A 80 -13.95 9.29 -2.23
N GLN A 81 -13.84 9.22 -3.56
CA GLN A 81 -13.93 7.97 -4.33
C GLN A 81 -12.56 7.43 -4.75
N THR A 82 -11.54 8.29 -4.81
CA THR A 82 -10.22 7.96 -5.33
C THR A 82 -9.13 8.20 -4.30
N ILE A 83 -8.19 7.28 -4.26
CA ILE A 83 -6.98 7.33 -3.45
C ILE A 83 -5.79 7.61 -4.37
N LEU A 84 -5.01 8.63 -4.01
CA LEU A 84 -3.71 8.92 -4.56
C LEU A 84 -2.63 8.47 -3.57
N LYS A 85 -1.74 7.59 -4.00
CA LYS A 85 -0.59 7.17 -3.20
C LYS A 85 0.69 7.77 -3.77
N LEU A 86 1.42 8.50 -2.95
CA LEU A 86 2.71 9.10 -3.30
C LEU A 86 3.83 8.35 -2.58
N PHE A 87 4.85 7.90 -3.29
CA PHE A 87 5.89 7.06 -2.70
C PHE A 87 6.90 7.85 -1.86
N LYS A 88 7.38 7.22 -0.79
CA LYS A 88 8.33 7.82 0.16
C LYS A 88 9.77 7.55 -0.29
N HIS A 89 10.41 8.53 -0.91
CA HIS A 89 11.81 8.46 -1.37
C HIS A 89 12.84 8.78 -0.28
N HIS A 90 12.43 9.37 0.85
CA HIS A 90 13.38 9.73 1.92
C HIS A 90 14.16 8.53 2.49
N HIS A 91 13.66 7.30 2.33
CA HIS A 91 14.39 6.09 2.71
C HIS A 91 15.57 5.75 1.78
N LEU A 92 15.59 6.32 0.57
CA LEU A 92 16.65 6.17 -0.42
C LEU A 92 17.80 7.15 -0.19
N ARG A 93 17.53 8.27 0.48
CA ARG A 93 18.53 9.30 0.73
C ARG A 93 19.41 8.90 1.92
N SER A 94 20.72 8.89 1.71
CA SER A 94 21.66 8.91 2.82
C SER A 94 21.51 10.24 3.56
N LEU A 95 21.73 10.24 4.88
CA LEU A 95 21.79 11.49 5.62
C LEU A 95 23.08 12.21 5.20
N PRO A 96 23.02 13.45 4.66
CA PRO A 96 24.19 14.13 4.11
C PRO A 96 25.34 14.27 5.12
N TRP A 97 25.01 14.42 6.41
CA TRP A 97 26.01 14.50 7.47
C TRP A 97 26.70 13.15 7.75
N LEU A 98 26.02 12.01 7.55
CA LEU A 98 26.65 10.69 7.66
C LEU A 98 27.66 10.44 6.55
N THR A 99 27.42 10.99 5.35
CA THR A 99 28.38 10.91 4.24
C THR A 99 29.59 11.82 4.43
N SER A 100 29.45 12.90 5.21
CA SER A 100 30.55 13.83 5.51
C SER A 100 31.40 13.41 6.73
N LEU A 101 30.93 12.49 7.55
CA LEU A 101 31.70 12.00 8.70
C LEU A 101 32.75 10.96 8.26
N PRO A 102 34.00 11.05 8.76
CA PRO A 102 35.03 10.05 8.50
C PRO A 102 34.75 8.78 9.32
N LEU A 103 33.72 8.02 8.92
CA LEU A 103 33.34 6.77 9.57
C LEU A 103 34.37 5.66 9.26
N PRO A 104 34.69 4.76 10.21
CA PRO A 104 35.46 3.55 9.94
C PRO A 104 34.90 2.76 8.75
N GLU A 105 35.78 2.10 7.98
CA GLU A 105 35.40 1.40 6.75
C GLU A 105 34.27 0.38 6.95
N ARG A 106 34.32 -0.39 8.05
CA ARG A 106 33.25 -1.34 8.41
C ARG A 106 31.88 -0.68 8.56
N LEU A 107 31.83 0.51 9.16
CA LEU A 107 30.58 1.26 9.34
C LEU A 107 30.09 1.86 8.01
N ARG A 108 30.99 2.34 7.15
CA ARG A 108 30.62 2.78 5.80
C ARG A 108 30.04 1.64 4.96
N ASN A 109 30.68 0.47 4.99
CA ASN A 109 30.22 -0.72 4.28
C ASN A 109 28.85 -1.17 4.80
N TYR A 110 28.64 -1.16 6.12
CA TYR A 110 27.33 -1.45 6.72
C TYR A 110 26.25 -0.45 6.26
N CYS A 111 26.54 0.85 6.30
CA CYS A 111 25.60 1.89 5.88
C CYS A 111 25.22 1.75 4.40
N SER A 112 26.22 1.49 3.55
CA SER A 112 26.02 1.26 2.11
C SER A 112 25.13 0.03 1.86
N GLN A 113 25.47 -1.11 2.46
CA GLN A 113 24.66 -2.33 2.32
C GLN A 113 23.21 -2.14 2.82
N TYR A 114 23.04 -1.35 3.88
CA TYR A 114 21.72 -1.04 4.42
C TYR A 114 20.92 -0.13 3.48
N ALA A 115 21.55 0.88 2.88
CA ALA A 115 20.96 1.72 1.84
C ALA A 115 20.57 0.88 0.61
N ASP A 116 21.45 0.00 0.13
CA ASP A 116 21.18 -0.89 -1.01
C ASP A 116 20.01 -1.84 -0.74
N LYS A 117 19.88 -2.35 0.48
CA LYS A 117 18.72 -3.18 0.87
C LYS A 117 17.42 -2.39 0.83
N ARG A 118 17.43 -1.12 1.28
CA ARG A 118 16.26 -0.23 1.20
C ARG A 118 15.92 0.12 -0.24
N TYR A 119 16.92 0.44 -1.05
CA TYR A 119 16.74 0.73 -2.47
C TYR A 119 16.13 -0.46 -3.21
N ARG A 120 16.68 -1.67 -3.05
CA ARG A 120 16.09 -2.89 -3.64
C ARG A 120 14.66 -3.15 -3.19
N ARG A 121 14.35 -2.93 -1.91
CA ARG A 121 12.96 -3.06 -1.41
C ARG A 121 12.03 -2.03 -2.06
N PHE A 122 12.53 -0.83 -2.29
CA PHE A 122 11.79 0.23 -2.97
C PHE A 122 11.52 -0.14 -4.43
N LEU A 123 12.53 -0.54 -5.21
CA LEU A 123 12.35 -0.99 -6.60
C LEU A 123 11.37 -2.16 -6.70
N ARG A 124 11.42 -3.09 -5.74
CA ARG A 124 10.45 -4.21 -5.67
C ARG A 124 9.01 -3.70 -5.54
N THR A 125 8.80 -2.61 -4.82
CA THR A 125 7.46 -2.02 -4.61
C THR A 125 6.89 -1.49 -5.93
N PHE A 126 7.73 -0.86 -6.75
CA PHE A 126 7.37 -0.37 -8.07
C PHE A 126 7.00 -1.51 -9.02
N SER A 127 7.87 -2.52 -9.11
CA SER A 127 7.58 -3.74 -9.87
C SER A 127 6.30 -4.43 -9.39
N SER A 128 6.04 -4.45 -8.08
CA SER A 128 4.81 -4.97 -7.50
C SER A 128 3.57 -4.17 -7.92
N CYS A 129 3.64 -2.85 -7.96
CA CYS A 129 2.54 -2.00 -8.44
C CYS A 129 2.28 -2.19 -9.93
N THR A 130 3.32 -2.25 -10.77
CA THR A 130 3.18 -2.55 -12.19
C THR A 130 2.56 -3.92 -12.42
N THR A 131 3.01 -4.95 -11.68
CA THR A 131 2.44 -6.31 -11.74
C THR A 131 0.97 -6.32 -11.31
N ALA A 132 0.63 -5.61 -10.23
CA ALA A 132 -0.74 -5.48 -9.76
C ALA A 132 -1.63 -4.83 -10.83
N TYR A 133 -1.13 -3.79 -11.50
CA TYR A 133 -1.85 -3.08 -12.55
C TYR A 133 -2.07 -3.94 -13.80
N THR A 134 -1.08 -4.73 -14.21
CA THR A 134 -1.16 -5.51 -15.45
C THR A 134 -1.88 -6.84 -15.27
N ALA A 135 -1.70 -7.51 -14.13
CA ALA A 135 -2.20 -8.87 -13.90
C ALA A 135 -3.41 -8.95 -12.94
N PHE A 136 -3.68 -7.91 -12.15
CA PHE A 136 -4.69 -7.98 -11.07
C PHE A 136 -5.42 -6.64 -10.83
N LYS A 137 -5.62 -5.84 -11.89
CA LYS A 137 -6.15 -4.47 -11.83
C LYS A 137 -7.47 -4.36 -11.08
N GLU A 138 -8.45 -5.17 -11.48
CA GLU A 138 -9.81 -5.13 -10.92
C GLU A 138 -9.82 -5.49 -9.44
N LYS A 139 -9.05 -6.53 -9.07
CA LYS A 139 -8.96 -7.07 -7.71
C LYS A 139 -8.05 -6.26 -6.79
N THR A 140 -7.41 -5.22 -7.33
CA THR A 140 -6.66 -4.22 -6.56
C THR A 140 -7.33 -2.85 -6.63
N GLY A 141 -8.40 -2.68 -7.41
CA GLY A 141 -9.05 -1.38 -7.62
C GLY A 141 -8.12 -0.33 -8.22
N LEU A 142 -7.00 -0.72 -8.85
CA LEU A 142 -6.06 0.22 -9.45
C LEU A 142 -6.68 0.91 -10.67
N LEU A 143 -6.57 2.23 -10.70
CA LEU A 143 -7.03 3.05 -11.81
C LEU A 143 -5.85 3.39 -12.73
N TYR A 144 -4.72 3.76 -12.15
CA TYR A 144 -3.51 4.12 -12.87
C TYR A 144 -2.25 3.95 -12.01
N VAL A 145 -1.12 3.65 -12.65
CA VAL A 145 0.20 3.54 -12.01
C VAL A 145 1.19 4.38 -12.80
N HIS A 146 1.78 5.38 -12.15
CA HIS A 146 2.76 6.29 -12.74
C HIS A 146 4.08 6.16 -11.99
N ILE A 147 5.05 5.51 -12.61
CA ILE A 147 6.37 5.27 -11.99
C ILE A 147 7.49 5.86 -12.84
N ASN A 148 7.46 5.65 -14.15
CA ASN A 148 8.42 6.28 -15.04
C ASN A 148 8.01 7.73 -15.32
N PRO A 149 8.99 8.66 -15.40
CA PRO A 149 8.70 10.04 -15.78
C PRO A 149 8.12 10.11 -17.20
N THR A 150 7.22 11.07 -17.44
CA THR A 150 6.56 11.30 -18.72
C THR A 150 6.60 12.77 -19.14
N ASP A 151 6.02 13.10 -20.28
CA ASP A 151 5.69 14.48 -20.69
C ASP A 151 4.23 14.55 -21.19
N CYS A 152 3.36 13.64 -20.73
CA CYS A 152 2.01 13.51 -21.25
C CYS A 152 0.98 14.31 -20.44
N TRP A 153 1.21 14.51 -19.14
CA TRP A 153 0.22 15.16 -18.27
C TRP A 153 0.29 16.68 -18.38
N LYS A 154 1.50 17.26 -18.36
CA LYS A 154 1.78 18.71 -18.36
C LYS A 154 0.97 19.47 -17.32
N LYS A 155 0.70 18.81 -16.20
CA LYS A 155 -0.26 19.25 -15.18
C LYS A 155 0.37 19.26 -13.80
N LYS A 156 -0.12 20.22 -13.02
CA LYS A 156 0.24 20.38 -11.62
C LYS A 156 -0.95 20.01 -10.75
N LEU A 157 -0.79 18.99 -9.91
CA LEU A 157 -1.81 18.53 -8.98
C LEU A 157 -1.70 19.30 -7.66
N THR A 158 -2.84 19.75 -7.14
CA THR A 158 -2.92 20.33 -5.79
C THR A 158 -3.22 19.24 -4.78
N ILE A 159 -2.37 19.14 -3.75
CA ILE A 159 -2.60 18.27 -2.59
C ILE A 159 -2.60 19.09 -1.31
N LEU A 160 -3.38 18.69 -0.32
CA LEU A 160 -3.39 19.29 1.00
C LEU A 160 -2.80 18.30 2.01
N ASP A 161 -1.81 18.72 2.77
CA ASP A 161 -1.23 17.89 3.82
C ASP A 161 -2.17 17.76 5.04
N LYS A 162 -1.72 17.01 6.06
CA LYS A 162 -2.52 16.72 7.25
C LYS A 162 -2.95 17.95 8.05
N ILE A 163 -2.19 19.06 7.95
CA ILE A 163 -2.50 20.32 8.64
C ILE A 163 -3.16 21.35 7.71
N GLY A 164 -3.53 20.94 6.49
CA GLY A 164 -4.28 21.76 5.54
C GLY A 164 -3.42 22.69 4.68
N ILE A 165 -2.09 22.54 4.68
CA ILE A 165 -1.23 23.33 3.80
C ILE A 165 -1.31 22.75 2.40
N ALA A 166 -1.57 23.60 1.42
CA ALA A 166 -1.59 23.24 0.01
C ALA A 166 -0.16 23.12 -0.54
N HIS A 167 0.09 22.04 -1.27
CA HIS A 167 1.32 21.78 -2.02
C HIS A 167 0.96 21.50 -3.48
N THR A 168 1.94 21.70 -4.36
CA THR A 168 1.79 21.46 -5.79
C THR A 168 2.77 20.38 -6.23
N LEU A 169 2.24 19.36 -6.91
CA LEU A 169 2.99 18.25 -7.47
C LEU A 169 3.02 18.34 -8.98
N ASP A 170 4.16 18.08 -9.57
CA ASP A 170 4.29 17.86 -11.01
C ASP A 170 4.00 16.39 -11.30
N LEU A 171 2.94 16.12 -12.06
CA LEU A 171 2.47 14.76 -12.35
C LEU A 171 3.39 14.02 -13.31
N ASP A 172 4.15 14.72 -14.14
CA ASP A 172 5.05 14.07 -15.09
C ASP A 172 6.30 13.49 -14.42
N THR A 173 6.69 14.03 -13.26
CA THR A 173 7.93 13.63 -12.57
C THR A 173 7.71 12.89 -11.25
N THR A 174 6.57 13.09 -10.59
CA THR A 174 6.27 12.49 -9.29
C THR A 174 5.77 11.06 -9.45
N GLN A 175 6.34 10.06 -8.77
CA GLN A 175 5.79 8.70 -8.81
C GLN A 175 4.51 8.57 -7.96
N PHE A 176 3.43 8.06 -8.55
CA PHE A 176 2.16 7.90 -7.88
C PHE A 176 1.33 6.71 -8.37
N VAL A 177 0.33 6.34 -7.59
CA VAL A 177 -0.69 5.36 -7.94
C VAL A 177 -2.07 5.93 -7.64
N LEU A 178 -2.99 5.77 -8.58
CA LEU A 178 -4.42 6.00 -8.38
C LEU A 178 -5.14 4.68 -8.14
N GLN A 179 -5.98 4.65 -7.13
CA GLN A 179 -6.74 3.48 -6.72
C GLN A 179 -8.15 3.90 -6.30
N LYS A 180 -9.16 3.07 -6.55
CA LYS A 180 -10.48 3.25 -5.96
C LYS A 180 -10.39 3.18 -4.43
N LYS A 181 -11.16 4.02 -3.72
CA LYS A 181 -11.27 3.92 -2.27
C LYS A 181 -12.04 2.65 -1.91
N ALA A 182 -11.47 1.84 -1.03
CA ALA A 182 -12.14 0.71 -0.41
C ALA A 182 -12.35 0.94 1.09
N GLU A 183 -13.42 0.37 1.63
CA GLU A 183 -13.67 0.32 3.06
C GLU A 183 -12.87 -0.83 3.68
N ARG A 184 -12.18 -0.60 4.80
CA ARG A 184 -11.33 -1.63 5.38
C ARG A 184 -12.15 -2.81 5.89
N VAL A 185 -11.55 -4.01 5.85
CA VAL A 185 -12.24 -5.25 6.26
C VAL A 185 -12.78 -5.16 7.69
N ASP A 186 -12.00 -4.65 8.64
CA ASP A 186 -12.45 -4.54 10.03
C ASP A 186 -13.64 -3.59 10.17
N LEU A 187 -13.56 -2.39 9.59
CA LEU A 187 -14.59 -1.36 9.68
C LEU A 187 -15.91 -1.77 8.99
N GLN A 188 -15.81 -2.41 7.82
CA GLN A 188 -16.99 -2.88 7.08
C GLN A 188 -17.73 -3.98 7.86
N LEU A 189 -17.00 -4.97 8.38
CA LEU A 189 -17.62 -6.06 9.13
C LEU A 189 -18.23 -5.57 10.44
N GLU A 190 -17.55 -4.68 11.18
CA GLU A 190 -18.12 -4.07 12.39
C GLU A 190 -19.43 -3.32 12.07
N THR A 191 -19.47 -2.59 10.95
CA THR A 191 -20.66 -1.86 10.51
C THR A 191 -21.81 -2.81 10.19
N LEU A 192 -21.56 -3.85 9.38
CA LEU A 192 -22.59 -4.82 9.00
C LEU A 192 -23.13 -5.57 10.22
N MET A 193 -22.26 -6.04 11.11
CA MET A 193 -22.67 -6.77 12.31
C MET A 193 -23.46 -5.88 13.28
N ARG A 194 -23.10 -4.60 13.42
CA ARG A 194 -23.88 -3.65 14.23
C ARG A 194 -25.27 -3.40 13.64
N CYS A 195 -25.43 -3.47 12.33
CA CYS A 195 -26.70 -3.30 11.63
C CYS A 195 -27.52 -4.61 11.52
N GLY A 196 -27.04 -5.74 12.07
CA GLY A 196 -27.71 -7.04 11.97
C GLY A 196 -27.67 -7.66 10.57
N GLU A 197 -26.76 -7.23 9.71
CA GLU A 197 -26.63 -7.64 8.32
C GLU A 197 -25.71 -8.87 8.17
N ASP A 198 -26.00 -9.91 8.97
CA ASP A 198 -25.18 -11.13 9.07
C ASP A 198 -24.93 -11.82 7.72
N LYS A 199 -25.93 -11.78 6.83
CA LYS A 199 -25.84 -12.37 5.49
C LYS A 199 -24.78 -11.65 4.65
N LYS A 200 -24.82 -10.32 4.60
CA LYS A 200 -23.84 -9.51 3.85
C LYS A 200 -22.44 -9.64 4.43
N ALA A 201 -22.32 -9.76 5.77
CA ALA A 201 -21.04 -10.01 6.41
C ALA A 201 -20.42 -11.35 5.97
N LYS A 202 -21.25 -12.40 5.85
CA LYS A 202 -20.82 -13.71 5.31
C LYS A 202 -20.43 -13.63 3.82
N GLU A 203 -21.19 -12.92 3.01
CA GLU A 203 -20.86 -12.67 1.59
C GLU A 203 -19.50 -11.96 1.44
N CYS A 204 -19.23 -10.96 2.27
CA CYS A 204 -17.93 -10.29 2.34
C CYS A 204 -16.79 -11.26 2.71
N LEU A 205 -17.03 -12.20 3.64
CA LEU A 205 -16.04 -13.20 4.04
C LEU A 205 -15.74 -14.20 2.92
N SER A 206 -16.77 -14.66 2.20
CA SER A 206 -16.59 -15.51 1.00
C SER A 206 -15.76 -14.77 -0.05
N SER A 207 -16.07 -13.49 -0.30
CA SER A 207 -15.33 -12.67 -1.27
C SER A 207 -13.84 -12.51 -0.92
N ILE A 208 -13.47 -12.43 0.38
CA ILE A 208 -12.06 -12.43 0.80
C ILE A 208 -11.35 -13.71 0.40
N ILE A 209 -12.00 -14.87 0.58
CA ILE A 209 -11.40 -16.15 0.24
C ILE A 209 -11.27 -16.30 -1.28
N ASP A 210 -12.31 -15.92 -2.03
CA ASP A 210 -12.28 -15.89 -3.50
C ASP A 210 -11.11 -15.04 -4.02
N LEU A 211 -10.91 -13.85 -3.45
CA LEU A 211 -9.79 -12.97 -3.79
C LEU A 211 -8.43 -13.65 -3.58
N LEU A 212 -8.24 -14.38 -2.48
CA LEU A 212 -7.00 -15.11 -2.20
C LEU A 212 -6.77 -16.28 -3.16
N VAL A 213 -7.84 -16.99 -3.52
CA VAL A 213 -7.80 -18.08 -4.52
C VAL A 213 -7.45 -17.53 -5.90
N GLU A 214 -8.14 -16.48 -6.35
CA GLU A 214 -7.87 -15.83 -7.63
C GLU A 214 -6.45 -15.29 -7.72
N GLN A 215 -5.95 -14.66 -6.65
CA GLN A 215 -4.56 -14.23 -6.56
C GLN A 215 -3.58 -15.39 -6.82
N GLY A 216 -3.81 -16.54 -6.17
CA GLY A 216 -2.98 -17.71 -6.35
C GLY A 216 -3.06 -18.29 -7.77
N ARG A 217 -4.26 -18.33 -8.35
CA ARG A 217 -4.50 -18.79 -9.74
C ARG A 217 -3.82 -17.90 -10.76
N GLN A 218 -3.70 -16.60 -10.47
CA GLN A 218 -2.91 -15.65 -11.27
C GLN A 218 -1.40 -15.76 -11.03
N GLY A 219 -0.93 -16.74 -10.25
CA GLY A 219 0.51 -16.95 -10.04
C GLY A 219 1.16 -15.87 -9.18
N LEU A 220 0.37 -15.14 -8.40
CA LEU A 220 0.81 -14.02 -7.58
C LEU A 220 1.03 -14.46 -6.13
N LEU A 221 2.23 -14.19 -5.61
CA LEU A 221 2.54 -14.30 -4.19
C LEU A 221 2.39 -12.96 -3.51
N ASN A 222 1.70 -12.94 -2.37
CA ASN A 222 1.65 -11.77 -1.51
C ASN A 222 2.49 -11.97 -0.25
N THR A 223 3.60 -11.23 -0.17
CA THR A 223 4.54 -11.34 0.95
C THR A 223 4.01 -10.72 2.27
N ASP A 224 2.98 -9.87 2.20
CA ASP A 224 2.29 -9.28 3.34
C ASP A 224 0.76 -9.33 3.13
N ALA A 225 0.21 -10.54 3.16
CA ALA A 225 -1.22 -10.80 2.94
C ALA A 225 -2.08 -10.63 4.20
N THR A 226 -1.77 -9.64 5.05
CA THR A 226 -2.53 -9.41 6.28
C THR A 226 -3.93 -8.87 5.94
N ILE A 227 -4.94 -9.77 5.88
CA ILE A 227 -6.33 -9.47 5.45
C ILE A 227 -6.87 -8.17 6.07
N ARG A 228 -6.82 -8.05 7.40
CA ARG A 228 -7.41 -6.89 8.11
C ARG A 228 -6.81 -5.54 7.72
N LYS A 229 -5.53 -5.50 7.36
CA LYS A 229 -4.81 -4.25 7.10
C LYS A 229 -4.72 -3.92 5.62
N ASN A 230 -4.58 -4.95 4.79
CA ASN A 230 -4.13 -4.81 3.41
C ASN A 230 -5.25 -5.14 2.40
N MET A 231 -6.44 -5.48 2.88
CA MET A 231 -7.64 -5.69 2.07
C MET A 231 -8.77 -4.78 2.51
N GLY A 232 -9.73 -4.61 1.62
CA GLY A 232 -10.99 -3.91 1.89
C GLY A 232 -12.04 -4.29 0.87
N PHE A 233 -13.15 -3.57 0.91
CA PHE A 233 -14.32 -3.82 0.09
C PHE A 233 -14.67 -2.60 -0.77
N ILE A 234 -15.06 -2.90 -2.01
CA ILE A 234 -15.80 -1.98 -2.89
C ILE A 234 -17.08 -2.70 -3.23
N ASP A 235 -18.23 -2.11 -2.88
CA ASP A 235 -19.55 -2.73 -3.09
C ASP A 235 -19.62 -4.20 -2.65
N GLN A 236 -19.09 -4.48 -1.44
CA GLN A 236 -19.00 -5.81 -0.81
C GLN A 236 -18.05 -6.82 -1.49
N THR A 237 -17.40 -6.42 -2.59
CA THR A 237 -16.37 -7.23 -3.25
C THR A 237 -15.00 -6.94 -2.65
N ALA A 238 -14.30 -7.97 -2.20
CA ALA A 238 -12.98 -7.85 -1.62
C ALA A 238 -11.94 -7.43 -2.67
N ILE A 239 -11.09 -6.48 -2.30
CA ILE A 239 -9.93 -6.05 -3.07
C ILE A 239 -8.68 -5.96 -2.20
N ILE A 240 -7.50 -5.99 -2.84
CA ILE A 240 -6.22 -5.72 -2.20
C ILE A 240 -5.94 -4.23 -2.25
N ILE A 241 -5.86 -3.61 -1.07
CA ILE A 241 -5.52 -2.18 -0.95
C ILE A 241 -4.01 -2.00 -1.06
N ASP A 242 -3.19 -2.84 -0.42
CA ASP A 242 -1.73 -2.74 -0.47
C ASP A 242 -1.11 -3.60 -1.58
N THR A 243 -0.71 -2.95 -2.66
CA THR A 243 -0.13 -3.59 -3.85
C THR A 243 1.39 -3.73 -3.77
N GLY A 244 2.05 -3.13 -2.77
CA GLY A 244 3.52 -3.09 -2.68
C GLY A 244 4.21 -4.42 -2.35
N ALA A 245 3.42 -5.46 -2.07
CA ALA A 245 3.89 -6.78 -1.67
C ALA A 245 3.55 -7.90 -2.66
N LEU A 246 2.90 -7.58 -3.79
CA LEU A 246 2.48 -8.52 -4.84
C LEU A 246 3.61 -8.84 -5.80
N GLN A 247 3.94 -10.12 -5.96
CA GLN A 247 5.02 -10.56 -6.85
C GLN A 247 4.52 -11.66 -7.78
N LYS A 248 4.75 -11.51 -9.08
CA LYS A 248 4.53 -12.59 -10.04
C LYS A 248 5.63 -13.62 -9.85
N HIS A 249 5.24 -14.86 -9.57
CA HIS A 249 6.18 -15.97 -9.39
C HIS A 249 6.18 -16.89 -10.61
N VAL A 250 5.00 -17.26 -11.08
CA VAL A 250 4.75 -18.18 -12.19
C VAL A 250 3.45 -17.77 -12.88
N SER A 251 3.03 -18.45 -13.97
CA SER A 251 1.72 -18.23 -14.58
C SER A 251 0.58 -18.51 -13.61
N MET A 252 0.67 -19.65 -12.91
CA MET A 252 -0.26 -20.13 -11.88
C MET A 252 0.54 -20.78 -10.74
N LEU A 253 0.19 -20.49 -9.48
CA LEU A 253 0.82 -21.17 -8.35
C LEU A 253 0.34 -22.62 -8.26
N PRO A 254 1.21 -23.58 -7.88
CA PRO A 254 0.77 -24.90 -7.47
C PRO A 254 -0.25 -24.81 -6.34
N ASP A 255 -1.24 -25.71 -6.35
CA ASP A 255 -2.34 -25.72 -5.38
C ASP A 255 -1.86 -25.69 -3.93
N ASP A 256 -0.79 -26.42 -3.60
CA ASP A 256 -0.24 -26.44 -2.24
C ASP A 256 0.27 -25.07 -1.79
N LEU A 257 0.82 -24.26 -2.71
CA LEU A 257 1.23 -22.89 -2.41
C LEU A 257 0.01 -21.97 -2.24
N ILE A 258 -1.05 -22.16 -3.05
CA ILE A 258 -2.31 -21.42 -2.90
C ILE A 258 -2.91 -21.70 -1.52
N LYS A 259 -3.02 -22.98 -1.13
CA LYS A 259 -3.52 -23.40 0.17
C LYS A 259 -2.67 -22.82 1.31
N LYS A 260 -1.35 -22.90 1.21
CA LYS A 260 -0.42 -22.34 2.21
C LYS A 260 -0.60 -20.82 2.34
N GLN A 261 -0.80 -20.10 1.25
CA GLN A 261 -1.06 -18.66 1.24
C GLN A 261 -2.39 -18.32 1.92
N ILE A 262 -3.47 -19.04 1.59
CA ILE A 262 -4.79 -18.86 2.21
C ILE A 262 -4.68 -19.07 3.72
N LEU A 263 -4.14 -20.21 4.16
CA LEU A 263 -4.01 -20.53 5.58
C LEU A 263 -3.17 -19.49 6.33
N LYS A 264 -2.00 -19.12 5.79
CA LYS A 264 -1.12 -18.13 6.41
C LYS A 264 -1.80 -16.77 6.58
N SER A 265 -2.54 -16.33 5.57
CA SER A 265 -3.24 -15.03 5.55
C SER A 265 -4.46 -15.02 6.48
N SER A 266 -5.18 -16.14 6.52
CA SER A 266 -6.42 -16.29 7.30
C SER A 266 -6.18 -16.46 8.79
N LEU A 267 -5.05 -17.01 9.23
CA LEU A 267 -4.79 -17.29 10.65
C LEU A 267 -4.90 -16.04 11.57
N PRO A 268 -4.23 -14.90 11.29
CA PRO A 268 -4.37 -13.70 12.11
C PRO A 268 -5.80 -13.13 12.07
N PHE A 269 -6.46 -13.22 10.92
CA PHE A 269 -7.80 -12.67 10.74
C PHE A 269 -8.87 -13.51 11.46
N ARG A 270 -8.76 -14.84 11.42
CA ARG A 270 -9.57 -15.76 12.22
C ARG A 270 -9.47 -15.45 13.71
N LYS A 271 -8.27 -15.18 14.23
CA LYS A 271 -8.09 -14.76 15.64
C LYS A 271 -8.85 -13.46 15.95
N TRP A 272 -8.84 -12.52 15.01
CA TRP A 272 -9.59 -11.27 15.15
C TRP A 272 -11.11 -11.52 15.13
N LEU A 273 -11.61 -12.34 14.20
CA LEU A 273 -13.03 -12.72 14.12
C LEU A 273 -13.51 -13.41 15.39
N LYS A 274 -12.75 -14.38 15.91
CA LYS A 274 -13.08 -15.05 17.19
C LYS A 274 -13.24 -14.09 18.37
N LYS A 275 -12.53 -12.96 18.35
CA LYS A 275 -12.60 -11.97 19.43
C LYS A 275 -13.77 -11.00 19.27
N HIS A 276 -14.11 -10.59 18.05
CA HIS A 276 -15.07 -9.50 17.81
C HIS A 276 -16.42 -9.99 17.26
N HIS A 277 -16.41 -11.02 16.41
CA HIS A 277 -17.61 -11.56 15.75
C HIS A 277 -17.58 -13.10 15.72
N PRO A 278 -17.70 -13.79 16.87
CA PRO A 278 -17.59 -15.25 16.95
C PRO A 278 -18.57 -16.00 16.06
N SER A 279 -19.76 -15.42 15.81
CA SER A 279 -20.80 -16.00 14.95
C SER A 279 -20.40 -16.14 13.48
N LEU A 280 -19.41 -15.36 13.02
CA LEU A 280 -18.93 -15.40 11.64
C LEU A 280 -17.84 -16.47 11.42
N VAL A 281 -17.23 -16.97 12.49
CA VAL A 281 -16.09 -17.91 12.41
C VAL A 281 -16.46 -19.21 11.69
N PRO A 282 -17.60 -19.88 11.96
CA PRO A 282 -17.94 -21.12 11.26
C PRO A 282 -18.07 -20.94 9.74
N HIS A 283 -18.62 -19.80 9.29
CA HIS A 283 -18.71 -19.48 7.86
C HIS A 283 -17.33 -19.29 7.25
N PHE A 284 -16.47 -18.50 7.91
CA PHE A 284 -15.11 -18.24 7.41
C PHE A 284 -14.26 -19.51 7.34
N GLU A 285 -14.35 -20.39 8.34
CA GLU A 285 -13.65 -21.68 8.34
C GLU A 285 -14.14 -22.59 7.22
N LYS A 286 -15.46 -22.66 7.00
CA LYS A 286 -16.04 -23.42 5.90
C LYS A 286 -15.56 -22.95 4.53
N GLU A 287 -15.46 -21.64 4.31
CA GLU A 287 -14.94 -21.10 3.03
C GLU A 287 -13.46 -21.46 2.80
N ILE A 288 -12.65 -21.44 3.86
CA ILE A 288 -11.25 -21.89 3.80
C ILE A 288 -11.18 -23.38 3.48
N GLU A 289 -11.99 -24.20 4.14
CA GLU A 289 -12.04 -25.65 3.92
C GLU A 289 -12.45 -25.96 2.48
N ASN A 290 -13.54 -25.38 1.98
CA ASN A 290 -13.99 -25.55 0.59
C ASN A 290 -12.89 -25.16 -0.41
N SER A 291 -12.16 -24.09 -0.14
CA SER A 291 -11.11 -23.59 -1.03
C SER A 291 -9.81 -24.39 -0.97
N THR A 292 -9.62 -25.20 0.08
CA THR A 292 -8.40 -26.00 0.30
C THR A 292 -8.62 -27.51 0.10
N GLN A 293 -9.86 -27.99 0.13
CA GLN A 293 -10.23 -29.41 -0.06
C GLN A 293 -10.46 -29.82 -1.53
N SER A 294 -10.60 -28.87 -2.46
CA SER A 294 -10.83 -29.15 -3.90
C SER A 294 -9.73 -29.97 -4.60
N HIS A 295 -8.59 -30.24 -3.95
CA HIS A 295 -7.65 -31.32 -4.29
C HIS A 295 -7.03 -31.86 -3.00
N PRO A 296 -7.04 -33.18 -2.72
CA PRO A 296 -6.78 -33.70 -1.38
C PRO A 296 -5.37 -33.36 -0.88
N PHE A 297 -5.29 -32.89 0.36
CA PHE A 297 -4.06 -32.91 1.15
C PHE A 297 -3.81 -34.36 1.55
N LEU A 298 -2.72 -34.97 1.07
CA LEU A 298 -2.12 -36.08 1.80
C LEU A 298 -1.40 -35.50 3.02
N GLU A 299 -1.72 -36.10 4.16
CA GLU A 299 -1.27 -35.80 5.50
C GLU A 299 0.26 -35.70 5.59
N VAL A 300 0.76 -34.68 6.30
CA VAL A 300 2.01 -34.72 7.09
C VAL A 300 1.77 -33.97 8.40
#